data_AF-A0A6M1L207-F1
#
_entry.id   AF-A0A6M1L207-F1
#
_cell.length_a   1.000
_cell.length_b   1.000
_cell.length_c   1.000
_cell.angle_alpha   90.00
_cell.angle_beta   90.00
_cell.angle_gamma   90.00
#
_symmetry.space_group_name_H-M   'P 1'
#
loop_
_entity.id
_entity.type
_entity.pdbx_description
1 polymer ?
#
loop_
_entity_poly.entity_id
_entity_poly.type
_entity_poly.pdbx_seq_one_letter_code
_entity_poly.pdbx_strand_id
1 'polypeptide(L)'
;MDATRTDSRPSLFLIRASGTVPSPTKSPTTAPPADGLTARFVKTSSWNGGYRADYVITNNGSTKTTSWVLEFDLPSGTTITKSWSATHTWNGQHHRFTNLSYNGDIAPGASEKLGFNASGTGLPLDNSHHVTIDGMHVHHIDEEAVHFRRSSADGIIRDSVITDTGLVQQGYGEAVYIGSAKSNFGCHGNSGGMDRSDRVQVLDNQIGPNVTAEHVDVKEGTADGVIRGNRFDGQGISGANSADSWVDVKGSGYLIEDNTGTFRTPGTFANGYETHNLLDGYGCGNTWRDNTSDLGGVGRYAIRITSTSKCSSNPNVVHSSNTVTGAVDGLTNIPTTP
;
A
#
# COMPACT_ATOMS: atom_id res chain seq x y z
N MET A 1 19.02 -13.90 -12.20
CA MET A 1 18.61 -14.81 -11.12
C MET A 1 19.52 -14.52 -9.95
N ASP A 2 19.01 -13.97 -8.87
CA ASP A 2 19.67 -14.00 -7.58
C ASP A 2 18.61 -14.44 -6.55
N ALA A 3 18.82 -15.63 -6.01
CA ALA A 3 17.91 -16.39 -5.17
C ALA A 3 18.50 -16.55 -3.76
N THR A 4 19.10 -15.48 -3.21
CA THR A 4 19.87 -15.58 -1.96
C THR A 4 19.53 -14.57 -0.87
N ARG A 5 18.40 -13.87 -0.92
CA ARG A 5 17.92 -13.13 0.26
C ARG A 5 16.56 -13.63 0.73
N THR A 6 16.60 -14.48 1.76
CA THR A 6 15.49 -14.68 2.70
C THR A 6 15.24 -13.34 3.39
N ASP A 7 14.40 -12.50 2.79
CA ASP A 7 14.01 -11.26 3.41
C ASP A 7 13.14 -11.59 4.62
N SER A 8 13.77 -11.55 5.80
CA SER A 8 13.16 -11.70 7.11
C SER A 8 12.40 -10.39 7.41
N ARG A 9 11.37 -10.14 6.61
CA ARG A 9 10.73 -8.84 6.42
C ARG A 9 9.23 -8.92 6.70
N PRO A 10 8.61 -7.80 7.09
CA PRO A 10 7.87 -7.76 8.34
C PRO A 10 6.31 -7.68 8.17
N SER A 11 5.48 -8.49 8.90
CA SER A 11 4.00 -8.58 8.90
C SER A 11 3.12 -8.62 10.18
N LEU A 12 1.94 -7.94 10.14
CA LEU A 12 0.80 -8.06 11.07
C LEU A 12 0.10 -9.44 11.01
N PHE A 13 0.15 -10.24 12.08
CA PHE A 13 -0.73 -11.41 12.30
C PHE A 13 -1.73 -11.14 13.42
N LEU A 14 -3.02 -11.30 13.14
CA LEU A 14 -3.99 -11.56 14.20
C LEU A 14 -4.25 -13.08 14.25
N ILE A 15 -3.66 -13.78 15.22
CA ILE A 15 -4.03 -15.19 15.47
C ILE A 15 -5.32 -15.21 16.30
N ARG A 16 -6.41 -15.60 15.62
CA ARG A 16 -7.66 -16.24 16.10
C ARG A 16 -7.97 -16.13 17.61
N ALA A 17 -9.17 -15.63 17.92
CA ALA A 17 -9.88 -15.97 19.16
C ALA A 17 -10.55 -17.35 19.01
N SER A 18 -10.26 -18.29 19.90
CA SER A 18 -10.89 -19.61 19.95
C SER A 18 -12.27 -19.52 20.60
N GLY A 19 -13.33 -19.81 19.85
CA GLY A 19 -14.69 -20.03 20.37
C GLY A 19 -15.29 -21.29 19.74
N THR A 20 -15.90 -22.15 20.56
CA THR A 20 -16.62 -23.35 20.09
C THR A 20 -17.99 -22.96 19.50
N VAL A 21 -18.29 -23.41 18.28
CA VAL A 21 -19.58 -23.15 17.60
C VAL A 21 -20.21 -24.49 17.17
N PRO A 22 -21.50 -24.75 17.44
CA PRO A 22 -22.21 -25.91 16.90
C PRO A 22 -22.73 -25.63 15.46
N SER A 23 -22.88 -26.70 14.66
CA SER A 23 -23.32 -26.65 13.25
C SER A 23 -24.80 -26.23 13.08
N PRO A 24 -25.15 -25.49 12.01
CA PRO A 24 -26.09 -26.03 11.01
C PRO A 24 -25.84 -25.58 9.54
N THR A 25 -26.78 -25.95 8.66
CA THR A 25 -26.69 -26.22 7.21
C THR A 25 -27.21 -25.09 6.26
N LYS A 26 -26.53 -24.98 5.10
CA LYS A 26 -26.92 -24.52 3.72
C LYS A 26 -27.28 -23.03 3.37
N SER A 27 -26.44 -22.48 2.47
CA SER A 27 -26.64 -21.64 1.24
C SER A 27 -26.99 -20.13 1.28
N PRO A 28 -26.56 -19.33 0.26
CA PRO A 28 -25.86 -18.06 0.48
C PRO A 28 -26.70 -16.79 0.23
N THR A 29 -26.44 -15.77 1.04
CA THR A 29 -26.67 -14.36 0.72
C THR A 29 -25.42 -13.63 1.20
N THR A 30 -24.76 -12.88 0.31
CA THR A 30 -23.49 -12.18 0.59
C THR A 30 -23.71 -11.03 1.58
N ALA A 31 -23.78 -11.37 2.87
CA ALA A 31 -23.36 -10.48 3.94
C ALA A 31 -21.82 -10.43 3.94
N PRO A 32 -21.20 -9.30 4.33
CA PRO A 32 -19.75 -9.26 4.55
C PRO A 32 -19.34 -10.36 5.54
N PRO A 33 -18.14 -10.95 5.45
CA PRO A 33 -17.75 -12.02 6.34
C PRO A 33 -17.82 -11.52 7.79
N ALA A 34 -18.80 -12.00 8.54
CA ALA A 34 -18.90 -11.75 9.96
C ALA A 34 -18.01 -12.77 10.66
N ASP A 35 -16.72 -12.45 10.83
CA ASP A 35 -15.83 -13.18 11.73
C ASP A 35 -14.64 -12.31 12.16
N GLY A 36 -14.62 -11.89 13.44
CA GLY A 36 -13.38 -11.57 14.14
C GLY A 36 -13.12 -10.11 14.54
N LEU A 37 -12.03 -9.96 15.29
CA LEU A 37 -11.46 -8.68 15.71
C LEU A 37 -10.77 -8.00 14.49
N THR A 38 -10.90 -6.69 14.35
CA THR A 38 -10.03 -5.86 13.48
C THR A 38 -9.06 -5.05 14.32
N ALA A 39 -7.94 -4.63 13.74
CA ALA A 39 -6.97 -3.78 14.41
C ALA A 39 -6.61 -2.59 13.53
N ARG A 40 -6.85 -1.37 14.02
CA ARG A 40 -6.53 -0.12 13.32
C ARG A 40 -5.29 0.52 13.90
N PHE A 41 -4.24 0.67 13.10
CA PHE A 41 -3.04 1.42 13.47
C PHE A 41 -3.32 2.93 13.49
N VAL A 42 -2.84 3.63 14.51
CA VAL A 42 -2.98 5.08 14.67
C VAL A 42 -1.66 5.64 15.18
N LYS A 43 -0.92 6.38 14.36
CA LYS A 43 0.22 7.16 14.85
C LYS A 43 -0.31 8.37 15.63
N THR A 44 -0.08 8.40 16.95
CA THR A 44 -0.61 9.42 17.86
C THR A 44 0.33 10.60 18.04
N SER A 45 1.63 10.43 17.79
CA SER A 45 2.60 11.52 17.66
C SER A 45 3.85 11.05 16.92
N SER A 46 4.65 12.00 16.42
CA SER A 46 5.97 11.73 15.83
C SER A 46 7.01 12.75 16.28
N TRP A 47 8.27 12.36 16.19
CA TRP A 47 9.44 13.20 16.42
C TRP A 47 10.57 12.77 15.47
N ASN A 48 11.70 13.48 15.48
CA ASN A 48 12.83 13.12 14.63
C ASN A 48 13.33 11.71 14.96
N GLY A 49 13.23 10.79 13.99
CA GLY A 49 13.66 9.41 14.13
C GLY A 49 12.74 8.52 14.98
N GLY A 50 11.48 8.87 15.23
CA GLY A 50 10.56 7.99 15.95
C GLY A 50 9.11 8.44 16.00
N TYR A 51 8.25 7.58 16.54
CA TYR A 51 6.84 7.86 16.68
C TYR A 51 6.17 7.12 17.84
N ARG A 52 5.02 7.64 18.27
CA ARG A 52 4.08 6.96 19.15
C ARG A 52 2.92 6.46 18.32
N ALA A 53 2.50 5.22 18.53
CA ALA A 53 1.32 4.67 17.88
C ALA A 53 0.45 3.87 18.84
N ASP A 54 -0.83 3.81 18.50
CA ASP A 54 -1.81 2.94 19.12
C ASP A 54 -2.33 1.95 18.06
N TYR A 55 -2.73 0.76 18.51
CA TYR A 55 -3.66 -0.08 17.76
C TYR A 55 -5.01 -0.08 18.48
N VAL A 56 -6.08 0.18 17.72
CA VAL A 56 -7.46 0.05 18.18
C VAL A 56 -7.99 -1.30 17.71
N ILE A 57 -8.21 -2.21 18.65
CA ILE A 57 -8.72 -3.56 18.39
C ILE A 57 -10.24 -3.53 18.55
N THR A 58 -11.01 -3.78 17.51
CA THR A 58 -12.49 -3.73 17.52
C THR A 58 -13.07 -5.10 17.28
N ASN A 59 -14.07 -5.50 18.08
CA ASN A 59 -14.82 -6.72 17.83
C ASN A 59 -16.01 -6.47 16.90
N ASN A 60 -15.89 -6.89 15.63
CA ASN A 60 -17.00 -6.80 14.67
C ASN A 60 -17.82 -8.09 14.60
N GLY A 61 -17.49 -9.10 15.42
CA GLY A 61 -18.24 -10.34 15.55
C GLY A 61 -19.49 -10.17 16.43
N SER A 62 -20.29 -11.22 16.49
CA SER A 62 -21.53 -11.28 17.30
C SER A 62 -21.32 -11.83 18.72
N THR A 63 -20.11 -12.30 19.05
CA THR A 63 -19.76 -12.89 20.34
C THR A 63 -18.63 -12.11 21.02
N LYS A 64 -18.66 -12.05 22.36
CA LYS A 64 -17.58 -11.43 23.15
C LYS A 64 -16.29 -12.25 23.01
N THR A 65 -15.15 -11.59 22.77
CA THR A 65 -13.82 -12.23 22.85
C THR A 65 -13.32 -12.22 24.28
N THR A 66 -12.47 -13.18 24.68
CA THR A 66 -11.82 -13.18 26.01
C THR A 66 -10.29 -13.03 25.94
N SER A 67 -9.76 -13.03 24.72
CA SER A 67 -8.35 -12.82 24.44
C SER A 67 -8.19 -12.20 23.06
N TRP A 68 -7.03 -11.56 22.87
CA TRP A 68 -6.59 -11.10 21.56
C TRP A 68 -5.08 -11.24 21.45
N VAL A 69 -4.64 -11.47 20.21
CA VAL A 69 -3.24 -11.51 19.82
C VAL A 69 -3.11 -10.57 18.63
N LEU A 70 -2.26 -9.55 18.75
CA LEU A 70 -1.87 -8.66 17.68
C LEU A 70 -0.37 -8.82 17.45
N GLU A 71 0.00 -9.46 16.38
CA GLU A 71 1.38 -9.50 15.91
C GLU A 71 1.47 -8.53 14.76
N PHE A 72 2.58 -7.81 14.62
CA PHE A 72 3.07 -7.15 13.43
C PHE A 72 4.55 -7.13 13.45
N ASP A 73 5.14 -7.05 12.28
CA ASP A 73 6.51 -6.68 12.25
C ASP A 73 6.68 -5.21 11.79
N LEU A 74 7.87 -4.67 12.01
CA LEU A 74 8.27 -3.33 11.59
C LEU A 74 9.33 -3.36 10.49
N PRO A 75 9.35 -2.39 9.55
CA PRO A 75 10.42 -2.27 8.56
C PRO A 75 11.81 -2.24 9.19
N SER A 76 12.83 -2.65 8.43
CA SER A 76 14.23 -2.49 8.86
C SER A 76 14.51 -1.04 9.24
N GLY A 77 15.36 -0.82 10.25
CA GLY A 77 15.60 0.51 10.81
C GLY A 77 14.51 1.00 11.77
N THR A 78 13.41 0.26 11.94
CA THR A 78 12.35 0.58 12.91
C THR A 78 12.23 -0.49 14.00
N THR A 79 12.13 -0.08 15.27
CA THR A 79 11.98 -0.98 16.42
C THR A 79 11.13 -0.37 17.51
N ILE A 80 10.38 -1.22 18.24
CA ILE A 80 9.59 -0.78 19.40
C ILE A 80 10.51 -0.60 20.60
N THR A 81 10.54 0.63 21.14
CA THR A 81 11.34 0.99 22.32
C THR A 81 10.56 0.88 23.63
N LYS A 82 9.24 1.02 23.57
CA LYS A 82 8.34 0.92 24.72
C LYS A 82 6.95 0.52 24.27
N SER A 83 6.22 -0.25 25.07
CA SER A 83 4.81 -0.56 24.84
C SER A 83 4.00 -0.54 26.13
N TRP A 84 2.68 -0.45 26.02
CA TRP A 84 1.73 -0.49 27.13
C TRP A 84 0.39 -1.12 26.71
N SER A 85 -0.41 -1.46 27.72
CA SER A 85 -1.73 -2.12 27.57
C SER A 85 -1.68 -3.48 26.86
N ALA A 86 -0.53 -4.14 26.87
CA ALA A 86 -0.30 -5.43 26.22
C ALA A 86 0.95 -6.12 26.79
N THR A 87 1.00 -7.45 26.72
CA THR A 87 2.26 -8.19 26.85
C THR A 87 2.95 -8.19 25.49
N HIS A 88 4.19 -7.69 25.43
CA HIS A 88 4.94 -7.57 24.18
C HIS A 88 6.14 -8.52 24.14
N THR A 89 6.21 -9.35 23.11
CA THR A 89 7.36 -10.19 22.75
C THR A 89 7.81 -9.86 21.34
N TRP A 90 9.08 -10.07 21.00
CA TRP A 90 9.54 -9.86 19.62
C TRP A 90 10.66 -10.84 19.22
N ASN A 91 10.82 -11.06 17.92
CA ASN A 91 11.91 -11.80 17.31
C ASN A 91 12.34 -11.09 16.01
N GLY A 92 13.52 -10.47 16.02
CA GLY A 92 13.94 -9.59 14.92
C GLY A 92 12.97 -8.43 14.76
N GLN A 93 12.42 -8.27 13.55
CA GLN A 93 11.41 -7.27 13.23
C GLN A 93 10.00 -7.69 13.63
N HIS A 94 9.75 -8.96 13.99
CA HIS A 94 8.42 -9.47 14.35
C HIS A 94 8.05 -9.14 15.78
N HIS A 95 7.00 -8.34 15.99
CA HIS A 95 6.44 -7.98 17.28
C HIS A 95 5.12 -8.70 17.50
N ARG A 96 4.93 -9.22 18.72
CA ARG A 96 3.73 -9.95 19.15
C ARG A 96 3.20 -9.34 20.43
N PHE A 97 1.93 -8.95 20.40
CA PHE A 97 1.19 -8.40 21.52
C PHE A 97 0.05 -9.33 21.90
N THR A 98 -0.11 -9.58 23.20
CA THR A 98 -1.31 -10.25 23.71
C THR A 98 -1.98 -9.39 24.77
N ASN A 99 -3.27 -9.61 24.96
CA ASN A 99 -4.02 -8.96 26.02
C ASN A 99 -3.38 -9.21 27.40
N LEU A 100 -3.51 -8.20 28.26
CA LEU A 100 -3.33 -8.34 29.69
C LEU A 100 -4.60 -8.95 30.30
N SER A 101 -4.54 -9.27 31.59
CA SER A 101 -5.67 -9.90 32.30
C SER A 101 -6.95 -9.06 32.31
N TYR A 102 -6.85 -7.75 32.10
CA TYR A 102 -7.99 -6.82 32.21
C TYR A 102 -8.61 -6.37 30.88
N ASN A 103 -7.95 -6.61 29.74
CA ASN A 103 -8.39 -6.07 28.44
C ASN A 103 -8.55 -7.13 27.35
N GLY A 104 -8.71 -8.41 27.71
CA GLY A 104 -9.04 -9.48 26.75
C GLY A 104 -10.52 -9.53 26.36
N ASP A 105 -11.39 -9.02 27.24
CA ASP A 105 -12.84 -9.06 27.10
C ASP A 105 -13.35 -7.93 26.21
N ILE A 106 -13.62 -8.19 24.91
CA ILE A 106 -14.13 -7.18 23.97
C ILE A 106 -15.54 -7.59 23.51
N ALA A 107 -16.56 -6.85 23.93
CA ALA A 107 -17.95 -7.08 23.53
C ALA A 107 -18.16 -6.78 22.02
N PRO A 108 -19.18 -7.37 21.37
CA PRO A 108 -19.58 -6.99 20.01
C PRO A 108 -19.73 -5.46 19.87
N GLY A 109 -19.08 -4.88 18.87
CA GLY A 109 -19.05 -3.45 18.59
C GLY A 109 -18.15 -2.62 19.50
N ALA A 110 -17.51 -3.21 20.51
CA ALA A 110 -16.59 -2.52 21.41
C ALA A 110 -15.14 -2.56 20.88
N SER A 111 -14.29 -1.71 21.47
CA SER A 111 -12.87 -1.63 21.13
C SER A 111 -11.98 -1.58 22.36
N GLU A 112 -10.78 -2.13 22.23
CA GLU A 112 -9.66 -1.98 23.16
C GLU A 112 -8.47 -1.31 22.48
N LYS A 113 -7.54 -0.79 23.28
CA LYS A 113 -6.32 -0.14 22.76
C LYS A 113 -5.06 -0.72 23.38
N LEU A 114 -4.06 -0.94 22.52
CA LEU A 114 -2.66 -1.02 22.91
C LEU A 114 -1.88 0.12 22.29
N GLY A 115 -0.70 0.43 22.83
CA GLY A 115 0.17 1.39 22.19
C GLY A 115 1.64 1.15 22.45
N PHE A 116 2.46 1.81 21.64
CA PHE A 116 3.90 1.69 21.66
C PHE A 116 4.61 2.95 21.15
N ASN A 117 5.88 3.07 21.52
CA ASN A 117 6.83 3.99 20.93
C ASN A 117 7.77 3.21 20.00
N ALA A 118 8.00 3.72 18.80
CA ALA A 118 8.98 3.21 17.86
C ALA A 118 10.15 4.21 17.70
N SER A 119 11.35 3.66 17.58
CA SER A 119 12.51 4.33 16.98
C SER A 119 12.55 3.92 15.50
N GLY A 120 12.78 4.84 14.58
CA GLY A 120 12.57 4.66 13.14
C GLY A 120 11.19 5.15 12.67
N THR A 121 10.99 5.26 11.36
CA THR A 121 9.81 5.88 10.73
C THR A 121 8.90 4.89 9.98
N GLY A 122 9.29 3.61 9.88
CA GLY A 122 8.55 2.58 9.17
C GLY A 122 7.26 2.15 9.86
N LEU A 123 6.21 1.86 9.07
CA LEU A 123 4.87 1.51 9.55
C LEU A 123 4.53 0.02 9.28
N PRO A 124 3.73 -0.63 10.15
CA PRO A 124 3.32 -2.04 9.99
C PRO A 124 2.06 -2.22 9.11
N LEU A 125 2.20 -2.70 7.85
CA LEU A 125 1.10 -2.73 6.85
C LEU A 125 0.92 -4.06 6.09
N ASP A 126 1.41 -5.14 6.65
CA ASP A 126 1.47 -6.44 6.01
C ASP A 126 0.38 -7.37 6.57
N ASN A 127 -0.32 -8.16 5.72
CA ASN A 127 -1.51 -8.96 6.06
C ASN A 127 -2.54 -8.19 6.94
N SER A 128 -2.66 -6.89 6.65
CA SER A 128 -3.46 -5.92 7.40
C SER A 128 -4.59 -5.43 6.51
N HIS A 129 -5.81 -5.88 6.79
CA HIS A 129 -6.99 -5.44 6.05
C HIS A 129 -7.62 -4.20 6.67
N HIS A 130 -8.24 -3.34 5.87
CA HIS A 130 -8.98 -2.17 6.35
C HIS A 130 -8.17 -1.19 7.20
N VAL A 131 -6.86 -1.07 6.92
CA VAL A 131 -6.01 -0.08 7.59
C VAL A 131 -6.22 1.28 6.94
N THR A 132 -6.46 2.31 7.75
CA THR A 132 -6.47 3.70 7.28
C THR A 132 -5.27 4.46 7.84
N ILE A 133 -4.42 4.95 6.96
CA ILE A 133 -3.36 5.94 7.20
C ILE A 133 -3.94 7.29 6.79
N ASP A 134 -3.97 8.25 7.71
CA ASP A 134 -4.69 9.51 7.52
C ASP A 134 -3.89 10.67 8.13
N GLY A 135 -3.63 11.72 7.34
CA GLY A 135 -3.02 12.96 7.85
C GLY A 135 -1.54 12.86 8.21
N MET A 136 -0.79 11.95 7.59
CA MET A 136 0.59 11.64 8.00
C MET A 136 1.64 12.39 7.19
N HIS A 137 2.67 12.91 7.84
CA HIS A 137 3.93 13.24 7.17
C HIS A 137 4.90 12.05 7.34
N VAL A 138 5.30 11.44 6.23
CA VAL A 138 6.25 10.32 6.18
C VAL A 138 7.45 10.79 5.37
N HIS A 139 8.62 10.86 5.99
CA HIS A 139 9.81 11.36 5.31
C HIS A 139 11.08 10.74 5.86
N HIS A 140 12.16 10.87 5.08
CA HIS A 140 13.49 10.36 5.40
C HIS A 140 13.44 8.85 5.65
N ILE A 141 13.06 8.13 4.61
CA ILE A 141 12.89 6.68 4.61
C ILE A 141 14.02 6.04 3.82
N ASP A 142 14.62 4.99 4.37
CA ASP A 142 15.74 4.28 3.74
C ASP A 142 15.36 3.60 2.42
N GLU A 143 14.11 3.10 2.33
CA GLU A 143 13.49 2.38 1.21
C GLU A 143 12.04 2.89 1.03
N GLU A 144 11.03 2.01 0.97
CA GLU A 144 9.65 2.37 0.66
C GLU A 144 8.90 2.89 1.90
N ALA A 145 8.05 3.91 1.73
CA ALA A 145 7.37 4.54 2.85
C ALA A 145 6.16 3.73 3.37
N VAL A 146 5.29 3.28 2.46
CA VAL A 146 4.03 2.61 2.80
C VAL A 146 3.87 1.39 1.89
N HIS A 147 3.84 0.19 2.47
CA HIS A 147 3.79 -1.06 1.70
C HIS A 147 2.57 -1.91 2.10
N PHE A 148 1.55 -1.98 1.24
CA PHE A 148 0.43 -2.89 1.41
C PHE A 148 0.80 -4.27 0.87
N ARG A 149 1.34 -5.14 1.73
CA ARG A 149 1.85 -6.47 1.33
C ARG A 149 1.08 -7.61 1.98
N ARG A 150 1.27 -8.85 1.51
CA ARG A 150 0.66 -10.07 2.08
C ARG A 150 -0.85 -10.03 2.13
N SER A 151 -1.41 -9.65 0.99
CA SER A 151 -2.82 -9.53 0.73
C SER A 151 -3.52 -8.52 1.63
N SER A 152 -2.84 -7.41 1.96
CA SER A 152 -3.40 -6.31 2.75
C SER A 152 -4.42 -5.52 1.94
N ALA A 153 -5.61 -6.11 1.81
CA ALA A 153 -6.68 -5.54 1.02
C ALA A 153 -7.44 -4.44 1.78
N ASP A 154 -8.16 -3.60 1.02
CA ASP A 154 -9.07 -2.58 1.55
C ASP A 154 -8.38 -1.51 2.42
N GLY A 155 -7.06 -1.36 2.26
CA GLY A 155 -6.27 -0.32 2.90
C GLY A 155 -6.52 1.05 2.28
N ILE A 156 -6.39 2.12 3.06
CA ILE A 156 -6.52 3.50 2.61
C ILE A 156 -5.30 4.26 3.14
N ILE A 157 -4.62 4.99 2.27
CA ILE A 157 -3.75 6.10 2.66
C ILE A 157 -4.33 7.40 2.11
N ARG A 158 -4.56 8.35 3.01
CA ARG A 158 -5.16 9.63 2.63
C ARG A 158 -4.61 10.84 3.36
N ASP A 159 -4.84 12.00 2.76
CA ASP A 159 -4.57 13.32 3.35
C ASP A 159 -3.13 13.46 3.89
N SER A 160 -2.19 12.69 3.32
CA SER A 160 -0.83 12.52 3.84
C SER A 160 0.20 13.20 2.93
N VAL A 161 1.38 13.47 3.48
CA VAL A 161 2.56 14.00 2.79
C VAL A 161 3.67 12.96 2.83
N ILE A 162 4.25 12.57 1.70
CA ILE A 162 5.37 11.63 1.62
C ILE A 162 6.53 12.23 0.81
N THR A 163 7.71 12.34 1.41
CA THR A 163 8.92 12.88 0.76
C THR A 163 10.17 12.07 1.14
N ASP A 164 11.28 12.27 0.44
CA ASP A 164 12.62 11.79 0.85
C ASP A 164 12.65 10.28 1.19
N THR A 165 12.27 9.43 0.24
CA THR A 165 12.29 7.96 0.36
C THR A 165 13.45 7.38 -0.44
N GLY A 166 13.85 6.13 -0.16
CA GLY A 166 14.98 5.48 -0.83
C GLY A 166 16.37 6.08 -0.52
N LEU A 167 16.56 6.63 0.68
CA LEU A 167 17.83 7.23 1.11
C LEU A 167 19.02 6.24 1.13
N VAL A 168 18.74 4.95 1.28
CA VAL A 168 19.75 3.88 1.29
C VAL A 168 19.74 3.10 -0.02
N GLN A 169 18.55 2.79 -0.54
CA GLN A 169 18.40 1.95 -1.73
C GLN A 169 17.34 2.55 -2.64
N GLN A 170 17.80 3.41 -3.55
CA GLN A 170 16.93 4.28 -4.35
C GLN A 170 15.87 3.54 -5.17
N GLY A 171 16.21 2.35 -5.67
CA GLY A 171 15.31 1.52 -6.48
C GLY A 171 14.25 0.77 -5.68
N TYR A 172 14.19 0.94 -4.36
CA TYR A 172 13.10 0.49 -3.48
C TYR A 172 12.53 1.70 -2.71
N GLY A 173 12.66 2.90 -3.27
CA GLY A 173 12.27 4.14 -2.62
C GLY A 173 10.83 4.55 -2.92
N GLU A 174 9.89 3.63 -3.10
CA GLU A 174 8.52 3.96 -3.46
C GLU A 174 7.81 4.69 -2.30
N ALA A 175 6.96 5.66 -2.61
CA ALA A 175 6.15 6.25 -1.54
C ALA A 175 5.01 5.32 -1.11
N VAL A 176 4.31 4.71 -2.07
CA VAL A 176 3.31 3.67 -1.80
C VAL A 176 3.55 2.45 -2.70
N TYR A 177 3.77 1.30 -2.09
CA TYR A 177 3.94 0.02 -2.75
C TYR A 177 2.74 -0.89 -2.46
N ILE A 178 2.06 -1.37 -3.50
CA ILE A 178 0.82 -2.15 -3.36
C ILE A 178 1.02 -3.55 -3.93
N GLY A 179 0.94 -4.57 -3.07
CA GLY A 179 1.13 -5.97 -3.42
C GLY A 179 2.60 -6.40 -3.34
N SER A 180 2.99 -7.35 -4.19
CA SER A 180 4.36 -7.86 -4.29
C SER A 180 4.68 -8.19 -5.74
N ALA A 181 5.93 -8.02 -6.17
CA ALA A 181 6.37 -8.58 -7.45
C ALA A 181 6.13 -10.11 -7.49
N LYS A 182 5.78 -10.66 -8.66
CA LYS A 182 5.44 -12.09 -8.82
C LYS A 182 6.55 -13.04 -8.39
N SER A 183 7.81 -12.59 -8.47
CA SER A 183 8.97 -13.34 -7.99
C SER A 183 8.93 -13.58 -6.48
N ASN A 184 8.18 -12.76 -5.74
CA ASN A 184 8.12 -12.75 -4.29
C ASN A 184 6.81 -13.31 -3.74
N PHE A 185 5.88 -13.77 -4.59
CA PHE A 185 4.61 -14.39 -4.15
C PHE A 185 4.81 -15.57 -3.20
N GLY A 186 5.85 -16.39 -3.40
CA GLY A 186 6.14 -17.49 -2.47
C GLY A 186 6.47 -17.02 -1.04
N CYS A 187 7.02 -15.81 -0.89
CA CYS A 187 7.39 -15.22 0.40
C CYS A 187 6.28 -14.33 0.96
N HIS A 188 5.57 -13.62 0.09
CA HIS A 188 4.69 -12.52 0.46
C HIS A 188 3.24 -12.70 0.00
N GLY A 189 2.87 -13.80 -0.63
CA GLY A 189 1.48 -14.16 -0.81
C GLY A 189 0.91 -14.87 0.40
N ASN A 190 -0.42 -14.79 0.59
CA ASN A 190 -1.08 -15.57 1.62
C ASN A 190 -1.22 -17.04 1.20
N SER A 191 -0.90 -17.96 2.13
CA SER A 191 -0.82 -19.43 1.88
C SER A 191 0.06 -19.84 0.68
N GLY A 192 1.12 -19.07 0.38
CA GLY A 192 2.03 -19.31 -0.76
C GLY A 192 1.44 -18.92 -2.13
N GLY A 193 0.29 -18.26 -2.13
CA GLY A 193 -0.38 -17.77 -3.33
C GLY A 193 0.12 -16.41 -3.79
N MET A 194 -0.71 -15.71 -4.53
CA MET A 194 -0.48 -14.33 -4.97
C MET A 194 -0.66 -13.33 -3.84
N ASP A 195 0.02 -12.18 -3.91
CA ASP A 195 -0.24 -11.07 -3.01
C ASP A 195 -1.49 -10.29 -3.48
N ARG A 196 -2.62 -10.50 -2.79
CA ARG A 196 -3.94 -9.96 -3.13
C ARG A 196 -4.26 -8.70 -2.33
N SER A 197 -3.35 -7.72 -2.30
CA SER A 197 -3.57 -6.40 -1.67
C SER A 197 -4.56 -5.57 -2.50
N ASP A 198 -5.74 -6.14 -2.73
CA ASP A 198 -6.80 -5.62 -3.60
C ASP A 198 -7.51 -4.45 -2.92
N ARG A 199 -8.13 -3.57 -3.73
CA ARG A 199 -8.99 -2.47 -3.25
C ARG A 199 -8.28 -1.48 -2.33
N VAL A 200 -6.95 -1.40 -2.42
CA VAL A 200 -6.17 -0.36 -1.74
C VAL A 200 -6.44 1.00 -2.39
N GLN A 201 -6.60 2.02 -1.56
CA GLN A 201 -6.89 3.38 -1.99
C GLN A 201 -5.78 4.34 -1.57
N VAL A 202 -5.31 5.15 -2.52
CA VAL A 202 -4.33 6.22 -2.32
C VAL A 202 -5.04 7.52 -2.67
N LEU A 203 -5.45 8.29 -1.67
CA LEU A 203 -6.40 9.39 -1.82
C LEU A 203 -5.83 10.73 -1.32
N ASP A 204 -5.90 11.79 -2.12
CA ASP A 204 -5.70 13.16 -1.64
C ASP A 204 -4.33 13.40 -0.95
N ASN A 205 -3.29 12.65 -1.34
CA ASN A 205 -1.95 12.77 -0.76
C ASN A 205 -1.07 13.74 -1.56
N GLN A 206 -0.07 14.32 -0.90
CA GLN A 206 1.04 15.02 -1.54
C GLN A 206 2.28 14.11 -1.51
N ILE A 207 2.77 13.69 -2.68
CA ILE A 207 3.90 12.75 -2.77
C ILE A 207 5.01 13.36 -3.61
N GLY A 208 6.23 13.33 -3.07
CA GLY A 208 7.39 14.03 -3.58
C GLY A 208 7.53 15.44 -2.98
N PRO A 209 8.69 16.10 -3.17
CA PRO A 209 9.82 15.65 -3.98
C PRO A 209 10.68 14.59 -3.28
N ASN A 210 11.71 14.12 -3.99
CA ASN A 210 12.75 13.19 -3.52
C ASN A 210 12.22 11.80 -3.13
N VAL A 211 11.17 11.36 -3.80
CA VAL A 211 10.79 9.94 -3.81
C VAL A 211 11.59 9.30 -4.95
N THR A 212 12.51 8.40 -4.64
CA THR A 212 13.55 7.99 -5.60
C THR A 212 13.10 6.89 -6.56
N ALA A 213 12.02 6.18 -6.23
CA ALA A 213 11.35 5.26 -7.15
C ALA A 213 9.97 5.83 -7.56
N GLU A 214 9.05 5.00 -8.06
CA GLU A 214 7.67 5.43 -8.31
C GLU A 214 7.02 5.99 -7.06
N HIS A 215 6.18 7.02 -7.23
CA HIS A 215 5.34 7.50 -6.13
C HIS A 215 4.32 6.44 -5.70
N VAL A 216 3.72 5.74 -6.68
CA VAL A 216 2.86 4.60 -6.40
C VAL A 216 3.22 3.45 -7.35
N ASP A 217 3.68 2.33 -6.80
CA ASP A 217 3.94 1.12 -7.57
C ASP A 217 2.90 0.06 -7.25
N VAL A 218 2.04 -0.22 -8.22
CA VAL A 218 0.96 -1.19 -8.10
C VAL A 218 1.45 -2.49 -8.72
N LYS A 219 1.72 -3.51 -7.91
CA LYS A 219 2.24 -4.79 -8.39
C LYS A 219 1.17 -5.69 -8.99
N GLU A 220 1.63 -6.54 -9.90
CA GLU A 220 0.82 -7.62 -10.44
C GLU A 220 0.27 -8.50 -9.32
N GLY A 221 -0.94 -9.01 -9.53
CA GLY A 221 -1.65 -9.78 -8.52
C GLY A 221 -2.65 -8.98 -7.69
N THR A 222 -2.57 -7.65 -7.74
CA THR A 222 -3.51 -6.73 -7.07
C THR A 222 -4.62 -6.28 -8.03
N ALA A 223 -5.79 -5.98 -7.48
CA ALA A 223 -6.95 -5.55 -8.25
C ALA A 223 -7.82 -4.48 -7.58
N ASP A 224 -8.56 -3.73 -8.41
CA ASP A 224 -9.72 -2.91 -8.03
C ASP A 224 -9.43 -1.79 -7.01
N GLY A 225 -8.20 -1.28 -6.98
CA GLY A 225 -7.81 -0.15 -6.15
C GLY A 225 -8.14 1.21 -6.76
N VAL A 226 -7.91 2.26 -5.99
CA VAL A 226 -8.18 3.65 -6.40
C VAL A 226 -6.96 4.52 -6.12
N ILE A 227 -6.55 5.32 -7.08
CA ILE A 227 -5.53 6.36 -6.92
C ILE A 227 -6.20 7.67 -7.32
N ARG A 228 -6.60 8.50 -6.35
CA ARG A 228 -7.43 9.68 -6.60
C ARG A 228 -6.96 10.93 -5.89
N GLY A 229 -7.04 12.09 -6.55
CA GLY A 229 -6.87 13.39 -5.90
C GLY A 229 -5.44 13.68 -5.42
N ASN A 230 -4.47 12.83 -5.75
CA ASN A 230 -3.10 12.98 -5.27
C ASN A 230 -2.35 14.04 -6.08
N ARG A 231 -1.41 14.72 -5.42
CA ARG A 231 -0.46 15.64 -6.04
C ARG A 231 0.94 14.99 -6.07
N PHE A 232 1.48 14.78 -7.27
CA PHE A 232 2.80 14.18 -7.50
C PHE A 232 3.84 15.23 -7.91
N ASP A 233 4.92 15.38 -7.15
CA ASP A 233 6.13 16.15 -7.54
C ASP A 233 7.27 15.19 -7.88
N GLY A 234 7.46 14.92 -9.18
CA GLY A 234 8.41 13.92 -9.67
C GLY A 234 9.89 14.33 -9.59
N GLN A 235 10.20 15.50 -9.04
CA GLN A 235 11.60 15.87 -8.82
C GLN A 235 12.27 14.84 -7.88
N GLY A 236 13.41 14.28 -8.30
CA GLY A 236 14.19 13.33 -7.51
C GLY A 236 13.97 11.84 -7.82
N ILE A 237 13.04 11.49 -8.70
CA ILE A 237 12.93 10.10 -9.23
C ILE A 237 14.28 9.72 -9.87
N SER A 238 14.82 8.57 -9.50
CA SER A 238 16.22 8.24 -9.78
C SER A 238 16.46 7.52 -11.12
N GLY A 239 15.49 6.77 -11.62
CA GLY A 239 15.71 5.81 -12.72
C GLY A 239 16.21 4.44 -12.25
N ALA A 240 16.54 4.27 -10.97
CA ALA A 240 16.98 2.99 -10.42
C ALA A 240 15.85 1.96 -10.52
N ASN A 241 16.19 0.71 -10.83
CA ASN A 241 15.22 -0.37 -11.04
C ASN A 241 14.10 -0.06 -12.05
N SER A 242 14.40 0.79 -13.04
CA SER A 242 13.45 1.27 -14.05
C SER A 242 12.39 2.25 -13.52
N ALA A 243 12.59 2.81 -12.34
CA ALA A 243 11.68 3.80 -11.79
C ALA A 243 11.79 5.14 -12.52
N ASP A 244 10.88 5.40 -13.46
CA ASP A 244 10.89 6.57 -14.34
C ASP A 244 9.50 7.20 -14.55
N SER A 245 8.54 6.92 -13.67
CA SER A 245 7.20 7.51 -13.69
C SER A 245 6.67 7.83 -12.29
N TRP A 246 5.58 8.62 -12.18
CA TRP A 246 4.93 8.80 -10.88
C TRP A 246 4.23 7.51 -10.45
N VAL A 247 3.59 6.82 -11.37
CA VAL A 247 2.78 5.63 -11.06
C VAL A 247 2.99 4.56 -12.11
N ASP A 248 3.42 3.37 -11.69
CA ASP A 248 3.46 2.17 -12.54
C ASP A 248 2.37 1.18 -12.12
N VAL A 249 1.48 0.85 -13.05
CA VAL A 249 0.31 0.00 -12.82
C VAL A 249 0.49 -1.37 -13.44
N LYS A 250 0.92 -2.34 -12.62
CA LYS A 250 0.95 -3.76 -12.96
C LYS A 250 -0.28 -4.52 -12.45
N GLY A 251 -1.08 -3.92 -11.57
CA GLY A 251 -2.39 -4.41 -11.14
C GLY A 251 -3.49 -4.24 -12.19
N SER A 252 -4.70 -4.72 -11.89
CA SER A 252 -5.86 -4.65 -12.81
C SER A 252 -7.07 -3.97 -12.20
N GLY A 253 -7.93 -3.36 -13.04
CA GLY A 253 -9.18 -2.75 -12.59
C GLY A 253 -9.02 -1.50 -11.73
N TYR A 254 -7.83 -0.89 -11.69
CA TYR A 254 -7.60 0.33 -10.92
C TYR A 254 -8.30 1.55 -11.55
N LEU A 255 -8.83 2.41 -10.70
CA LEU A 255 -9.31 3.75 -11.09
C LEU A 255 -8.27 4.80 -10.70
N ILE A 256 -7.74 5.51 -11.69
CA ILE A 256 -6.76 6.58 -11.52
C ILE A 256 -7.40 7.89 -11.96
N GLU A 257 -7.82 8.73 -11.02
CA GLU A 257 -8.60 9.93 -11.35
C GLU A 257 -8.30 11.17 -10.53
N ASP A 258 -8.56 12.35 -11.09
CA ASP A 258 -8.41 13.64 -10.41
C ASP A 258 -7.01 13.91 -9.81
N ASN A 259 -5.97 13.18 -10.26
CA ASN A 259 -4.62 13.41 -9.77
C ASN A 259 -3.95 14.54 -10.55
N THR A 260 -3.03 15.25 -9.90
CA THR A 260 -2.18 16.26 -10.53
C THR A 260 -0.72 15.86 -10.43
N GLY A 261 0.02 15.80 -11.54
CA GLY A 261 1.44 15.47 -11.54
C GLY A 261 2.29 16.55 -12.21
N THR A 262 3.46 16.83 -11.64
CA THR A 262 4.47 17.73 -12.20
C THR A 262 5.85 17.09 -12.17
N PHE A 263 6.67 17.33 -13.19
CA PHE A 263 8.08 16.95 -13.19
C PHE A 263 8.96 18.16 -13.46
N ARG A 264 10.07 18.26 -12.72
CA ARG A 264 11.16 19.20 -12.97
C ARG A 264 12.49 18.56 -12.57
N THR A 265 13.56 18.94 -13.25
CA THR A 265 14.90 18.45 -12.93
C THR A 265 15.36 18.89 -11.52
N PRO A 266 16.22 18.11 -10.85
CA PRO A 266 16.86 16.87 -11.30
C PRO A 266 15.93 15.63 -11.19
N GLY A 267 16.25 14.59 -11.96
CA GLY A 267 15.58 13.29 -11.92
C GLY A 267 15.60 12.59 -13.28
N THR A 268 15.29 11.30 -13.28
CA THR A 268 15.02 10.49 -14.48
C THR A 268 13.51 10.33 -14.61
N PHE A 269 12.97 10.65 -15.78
CA PHE A 269 11.52 10.61 -15.99
C PHE A 269 11.19 10.31 -17.44
N ALA A 270 10.40 9.27 -17.66
CA ALA A 270 9.97 8.80 -18.97
C ALA A 270 8.51 9.14 -19.24
N ASN A 271 7.60 8.93 -18.28
CA ASN A 271 6.15 9.10 -18.46
C ASN A 271 5.47 9.49 -17.14
N GLY A 272 4.26 10.06 -17.20
CA GLY A 272 3.48 10.37 -15.99
C GLY A 272 3.00 9.11 -15.28
N TYR A 273 2.26 8.29 -16.01
CA TYR A 273 1.71 7.00 -15.60
C TYR A 273 2.14 5.93 -16.61
N GLU A 274 2.46 4.75 -16.12
CA GLU A 274 2.76 3.58 -16.95
C GLU A 274 1.91 2.37 -16.55
N THR A 275 1.80 1.41 -17.46
CA THR A 275 1.30 0.07 -17.15
C THR A 275 2.35 -0.97 -17.48
N HIS A 276 2.36 -2.10 -16.81
CA HIS A 276 3.17 -3.25 -17.23
C HIS A 276 2.46 -4.59 -16.98
N ASN A 277 2.52 -5.49 -17.96
CA ASN A 277 1.87 -6.80 -17.87
C ASN A 277 2.91 -7.89 -17.55
N LEU A 278 3.31 -7.98 -16.28
CA LEU A 278 4.29 -8.98 -15.82
C LEU A 278 3.67 -10.35 -15.54
N LEU A 279 2.35 -10.42 -15.43
CA LEU A 279 1.56 -11.63 -15.23
C LEU A 279 0.32 -11.62 -16.14
N ASP A 280 -0.06 -12.79 -16.65
CA ASP A 280 -1.19 -12.91 -17.56
C ASP A 280 -2.50 -12.48 -16.87
N GLY A 281 -3.27 -11.62 -17.55
CA GLY A 281 -4.50 -11.03 -17.02
C GLY A 281 -4.29 -9.83 -16.08
N TYR A 282 -3.04 -9.45 -15.78
CA TYR A 282 -2.69 -8.30 -14.95
C TYR A 282 -2.15 -7.12 -15.78
N GLY A 283 -2.25 -5.90 -15.25
CA GLY A 283 -1.94 -4.66 -15.96
C GLY A 283 -3.07 -4.22 -16.91
N CYS A 284 -4.31 -4.68 -16.66
CA CYS A 284 -5.44 -4.59 -17.59
C CYS A 284 -6.71 -4.02 -16.92
N GLY A 285 -7.64 -3.50 -17.72
CA GLY A 285 -8.91 -2.96 -17.23
C GLY A 285 -8.79 -1.71 -16.35
N ASN A 286 -7.62 -1.07 -16.34
CA ASN A 286 -7.39 0.14 -15.56
C ASN A 286 -7.98 1.35 -16.30
N THR A 287 -8.50 2.32 -15.56
CA THR A 287 -9.15 3.52 -16.10
C THR A 287 -8.46 4.78 -15.63
N TRP A 288 -8.08 5.66 -16.56
CA TRP A 288 -7.58 7.00 -16.27
C TRP A 288 -8.59 8.04 -16.73
N ARG A 289 -9.00 8.95 -15.84
CA ARG A 289 -9.82 10.12 -16.19
C ARG A 289 -9.51 11.32 -15.30
N ASP A 290 -9.88 12.51 -15.76
CA ASP A 290 -9.74 13.77 -15.03
C ASP A 290 -8.34 14.10 -14.44
N ASN A 291 -7.26 13.41 -14.84
CA ASN A 291 -5.91 13.70 -14.36
C ASN A 291 -5.30 14.90 -15.10
N THR A 292 -4.46 15.68 -14.42
CA THR A 292 -3.72 16.83 -14.98
C THR A 292 -2.22 16.62 -14.86
N SER A 293 -1.51 16.59 -15.98
CA SER A 293 -0.08 16.26 -16.01
C SER A 293 0.77 17.39 -16.62
N ASP A 294 1.86 17.76 -15.98
CA ASP A 294 2.94 18.57 -16.56
C ASP A 294 4.25 17.78 -16.56
N LEU A 295 4.71 17.34 -17.74
CA LEU A 295 5.86 16.44 -17.86
C LEU A 295 7.21 17.17 -17.97
N GLY A 296 7.22 18.49 -17.76
CA GLY A 296 8.45 19.27 -17.63
C GLY A 296 9.30 19.36 -18.89
N GLY A 297 8.73 19.06 -20.06
CA GLY A 297 9.43 19.06 -21.35
C GLY A 297 10.30 17.83 -21.62
N VAL A 298 10.29 16.83 -20.72
CA VAL A 298 11.13 15.63 -20.84
C VAL A 298 10.34 14.33 -20.92
N GLY A 299 9.21 14.24 -20.20
CA GLY A 299 8.38 13.04 -20.23
C GLY A 299 7.67 12.89 -21.57
N ARG A 300 7.54 11.66 -22.05
CA ARG A 300 7.01 11.31 -23.36
C ARG A 300 5.50 11.36 -23.39
N TYR A 301 4.85 10.48 -22.63
CA TYR A 301 3.40 10.42 -22.52
C TYR A 301 2.95 10.73 -21.10
N ALA A 302 1.79 11.37 -20.94
CA ALA A 302 1.16 11.43 -19.63
C ALA A 302 0.77 10.02 -19.19
N ILE A 303 0.13 9.23 -20.05
CA ILE A 303 -0.30 7.86 -19.74
C ILE A 303 0.19 6.92 -20.84
N ARG A 304 1.16 6.06 -20.51
CA ARG A 304 1.74 5.09 -21.45
C ARG A 304 1.19 3.68 -21.18
N ILE A 305 0.41 3.16 -22.12
CA ILE A 305 -0.08 1.78 -22.10
C ILE A 305 0.92 0.90 -22.85
N THR A 306 1.67 0.06 -22.12
CA THR A 306 2.78 -0.72 -22.72
C THR A 306 2.32 -1.90 -23.56
N SER A 307 1.12 -2.44 -23.32
CA SER A 307 0.54 -3.48 -24.17
C SER A 307 -0.98 -3.41 -24.22
N THR A 308 -1.53 -3.32 -25.43
CA THR A 308 -2.97 -3.47 -25.67
C THR A 308 -3.35 -4.91 -25.98
N SER A 309 -2.47 -5.68 -26.63
CA SER A 309 -2.75 -7.07 -27.02
C SER A 309 -2.88 -8.01 -25.83
N LYS A 310 -2.07 -7.82 -24.78
CA LYS A 310 -2.16 -8.58 -23.52
C LYS A 310 -3.43 -8.32 -22.72
N CYS A 311 -4.11 -7.20 -23.00
CA CYS A 311 -5.34 -6.77 -22.34
C CYS A 311 -6.56 -6.81 -23.26
N SER A 312 -6.53 -7.57 -24.35
CA SER A 312 -7.62 -7.59 -25.34
C SER A 312 -8.99 -7.98 -24.77
N SER A 313 -9.03 -8.82 -23.73
CA SER A 313 -10.27 -9.21 -23.05
C SER A 313 -10.77 -8.18 -22.02
N ASN A 314 -9.89 -7.28 -21.56
CA ASN A 314 -10.21 -6.26 -20.57
C ASN A 314 -9.27 -5.05 -20.78
N PRO A 315 -9.53 -4.20 -21.79
CA PRO A 315 -8.60 -3.16 -22.20
C PRO A 315 -8.47 -2.07 -21.14
N ASN A 316 -7.27 -1.48 -21.06
CA ASN A 316 -7.08 -0.22 -20.34
C ASN A 316 -7.82 0.91 -21.07
N VAL A 317 -8.39 1.84 -20.31
CA VAL A 317 -9.20 2.95 -20.83
C VAL A 317 -8.58 4.27 -20.40
N VAL A 318 -8.30 5.14 -21.37
CA VAL A 318 -7.83 6.51 -21.11
C VAL A 318 -8.90 7.47 -21.60
N HIS A 319 -9.48 8.26 -20.70
CA HIS A 319 -10.48 9.26 -21.07
C HIS A 319 -9.86 10.54 -21.63
N SER A 320 -10.63 11.24 -22.46
CA SER A 320 -10.27 12.52 -23.09
C SER A 320 -10.23 13.69 -22.10
N SER A 321 -10.83 13.48 -20.93
CA SER A 321 -10.81 14.40 -19.79
C SER A 321 -9.41 14.58 -19.16
N ASN A 322 -8.47 13.66 -19.40
CA ASN A 322 -7.11 13.83 -18.93
C ASN A 322 -6.40 14.94 -19.73
N THR A 323 -5.60 15.75 -19.05
CA THR A 323 -4.85 16.86 -19.69
C THR A 323 -3.34 16.68 -19.53
N VAL A 324 -2.59 17.20 -20.50
CA VAL A 324 -1.13 17.17 -20.45
C VAL A 324 -0.51 18.46 -21.00
N THR A 325 0.53 18.93 -20.32
CA THR A 325 1.48 19.93 -20.80
C THR A 325 2.91 19.38 -20.71
N GLY A 326 3.83 19.99 -21.46
CA GLY A 326 5.25 19.61 -21.38
C GLY A 326 5.57 18.18 -21.82
N ALA A 327 4.65 17.48 -22.48
CA ALA A 327 4.90 16.14 -23.02
C ALA A 327 5.64 16.21 -24.37
N VAL A 328 6.59 15.30 -24.55
CA VAL A 328 7.34 15.15 -25.82
C VAL A 328 6.47 14.48 -26.88
N ASP A 329 5.72 13.44 -26.52
CA ASP A 329 4.91 12.66 -27.48
C ASP A 329 3.41 12.99 -27.36
N GLY A 330 2.86 13.15 -26.15
CA GLY A 330 1.47 13.62 -25.96
C GLY A 330 0.75 13.02 -24.76
N LEU A 331 -0.59 12.95 -24.83
CA LEU A 331 -1.42 12.48 -23.72
C LEU A 331 -1.26 10.97 -23.48
N THR A 332 -1.42 10.16 -24.52
CA THR A 332 -1.32 8.71 -24.43
C THR A 332 -1.00 8.09 -25.80
N ASN A 333 -0.60 6.82 -25.82
CA ASN A 333 -0.25 6.05 -27.01
C ASN A 333 -1.40 5.14 -27.51
N ILE A 334 -2.62 5.32 -26.99
CA ILE A 334 -3.83 4.61 -27.41
C ILE A 334 -4.98 5.61 -27.69
N PRO A 335 -6.05 5.21 -28.40
CA PRO A 335 -7.22 6.07 -28.56
C PRO A 335 -7.85 6.43 -27.22
N THR A 336 -8.29 7.68 -27.08
CA THR A 336 -9.02 8.14 -25.89
C THR A 336 -10.52 7.85 -26.00
N THR A 337 -11.15 7.69 -24.84
CA THR A 337 -12.61 7.59 -24.69
C THR A 337 -13.18 8.96 -24.28
N PRO A 338 -14.29 9.44 -24.86
CA PRO A 338 -14.89 10.71 -24.47
C PRO A 338 -15.11 10.86 -22.96
#